data_AF-A0A3C1JZA1-F1
#
_entry.id   AF-A0A3C1JZA1-F1
#
_cell.length_a   1.000
_cell.length_b   1.000
_cell.length_c   1.000
_cell.angle_alpha   90.00
_cell.angle_beta   90.00
_cell.angle_gamma   90.00
#
_symmetry.space_group_name_H-M   'P 1'
#
loop_
_entity.id
_entity.type
_entity.pdbx_description
1 polymer ?
#
loop_
_entity_poly.entity_id
_entity_poly.type
_entity_poly.pdbx_seq_one_letter_code
_entity_poly.pdbx_strand_id
1 'polypeptide(L)'
;MQVLGKFIIKSIVYTILIFIVSFILFQTVLKSYYLPAFWFLLLFIAGLTIAFHTFLIRISEKELSKFSSNFILISGVKMMIYLVFIIGYSFLNPKHAVIFLISFLVLYVLYTVFEVILIIAFLKRKN
;
A
#
# COMPACT_ATOMS: atom_id res chain seq x y z
N MET A 1 11.03 -3.81 -18.75
CA MET A 1 11.30 -4.85 -17.70
C MET A 1 12.21 -4.39 -16.56
N GLN A 2 13.33 -3.69 -16.79
CA GLN A 2 14.28 -3.32 -15.71
C GLN A 2 13.74 -2.35 -14.64
N VAL A 3 12.80 -1.47 -14.99
CA VAL A 3 12.22 -0.48 -14.05
C VAL A 3 11.24 -1.14 -13.08
N LEU A 4 10.41 -2.05 -13.59
CA LEU A 4 9.42 -2.78 -12.80
C LEU A 4 10.07 -3.69 -11.76
N GLY A 5 11.13 -4.43 -12.14
CA GLY A 5 11.86 -5.30 -11.21
C GLY A 5 12.46 -4.52 -10.04
N LYS A 6 13.05 -3.35 -10.31
CA LYS A 6 13.58 -2.47 -9.26
C LYS A 6 12.48 -1.94 -8.33
N PHE A 7 11.29 -1.66 -8.86
CA PHE A 7 10.14 -1.23 -8.06
C PHE A 7 9.64 -2.35 -7.14
N ILE A 8 9.48 -3.56 -7.67
CA ILE A 8 9.02 -4.71 -6.89
C ILE A 8 10.02 -4.99 -5.75
N ILE A 9 11.32 -4.97 -6.02
CA ILE A 9 12.35 -5.13 -4.99
C ILE A 9 12.23 -4.04 -3.92
N LYS A 10 12.11 -2.76 -4.31
CA LYS A 10 11.92 -1.67 -3.33
C LYS A 10 10.66 -1.86 -2.49
N SER A 11 9.56 -2.31 -3.09
CA SER A 11 8.30 -2.57 -2.39
C SER A 11 8.40 -3.74 -1.41
N ILE A 12 9.12 -4.80 -1.79
CA ILE A 12 9.39 -5.95 -0.92
C ILE A 12 10.27 -5.51 0.25
N VAL A 13 11.37 -4.79 0.00
CA VAL A 13 12.25 -4.28 1.05
C VAL A 13 11.48 -3.36 2.01
N TYR A 14 10.64 -2.47 1.48
CA TYR A 14 9.81 -1.60 2.29
C TYR A 14 8.81 -2.38 3.16
N THR A 15 8.18 -3.42 2.59
CA THR A 15 7.26 -4.31 3.31
C THR A 15 7.99 -5.08 4.40
N ILE A 16 9.21 -5.57 4.15
CA ILE A 16 10.05 -6.24 5.15
C ILE A 16 10.43 -5.29 6.28
N LEU A 17 10.79 -4.04 5.96
CA LEU A 17 11.09 -3.03 6.98
C LEU A 17 9.87 -2.75 7.87
N ILE A 18 8.70 -2.55 7.28
CA ILE A 18 7.45 -2.37 8.04
C ILE A 18 7.15 -3.61 8.89
N PHE A 19 7.35 -4.81 8.34
CA PHE A 19 7.16 -6.06 9.07
C PHE A 19 8.04 -6.12 10.32
N ILE A 20 9.34 -5.86 10.19
CA ILE A 20 10.30 -5.90 11.31
C ILE A 20 9.95 -4.85 12.36
N VAL A 21 9.69 -3.61 11.94
CA VAL A 21 9.32 -2.52 12.87
C VAL A 21 8.02 -2.84 13.59
N SER A 22 7.00 -3.31 12.88
CA SER A 22 5.71 -3.66 13.47
C SER A 22 5.84 -4.86 14.41
N PHE A 23 6.65 -5.86 14.06
CA PHE A 23 6.92 -7.01 14.92
C PHE A 23 7.54 -6.58 16.26
N ILE A 24 8.57 -5.72 16.23
CA ILE A 24 9.21 -5.19 17.43
C ILE A 24 8.21 -4.38 18.26
N LEU A 25 7.42 -3.51 17.62
CA LEU A 25 6.41 -2.69 18.30
C LEU A 25 5.34 -3.54 19.00
N PHE A 26 4.83 -4.58 18.33
CA PHE A 26 3.83 -5.47 18.91
C PHE A 26 4.38 -6.35 20.04
N GLN A 27 5.67 -6.68 20.05
CA GLN A 27 6.28 -7.46 21.14
C GLN A 27 6.63 -6.61 22.36
N THR A 28 6.84 -5.30 22.17
CA THR A 28 7.32 -4.39 23.23
C THR A 28 6.20 -3.51 23.78
N VAL A 29 5.79 -2.50 23.02
CA VAL A 29 4.91 -1.40 23.47
C VAL A 29 3.44 -1.72 23.25
N LEU A 30 3.11 -2.41 22.14
CA LEU A 30 1.74 -2.61 21.67
C LEU A 30 1.21 -4.03 21.91
N LYS A 31 1.77 -4.77 22.88
CA LYS A 31 1.41 -6.17 23.14
C LYS A 31 -0.09 -6.38 23.41
N SER A 32 -0.73 -5.44 24.12
CA SER A 32 -2.18 -5.47 24.39
C SER A 32 -3.06 -5.17 23.17
N TYR A 33 -2.49 -4.61 22.11
CA TYR A 33 -3.19 -4.23 20.87
C TYR A 33 -2.80 -5.14 19.71
N TYR A 34 -2.17 -6.29 19.99
CA TYR A 34 -1.77 -7.23 18.95
C TYR A 34 -3.01 -7.72 18.18
N LEU A 35 -2.95 -7.54 16.86
CA LEU A 35 -4.00 -7.97 15.96
C LEU A 35 -3.41 -8.99 14.98
N PRO A 36 -3.77 -10.29 15.06
CA PRO A 36 -3.30 -11.28 14.10
C PRO A 36 -3.62 -10.92 12.64
N ALA A 37 -4.74 -10.23 12.41
CA ALA A 37 -5.15 -9.76 11.09
C ALA A 37 -4.25 -8.63 10.53
N PHE A 38 -3.38 -8.03 11.34
CA PHE A 38 -2.42 -7.02 10.89
C PHE A 38 -1.52 -7.55 9.77
N TRP A 39 -1.06 -8.80 9.87
CA TRP A 39 -0.18 -9.39 8.86
C TRP A 39 -0.88 -9.57 7.51
N PHE A 40 -2.16 -9.97 7.56
CA PHE A 40 -2.99 -10.07 6.37
C PHE A 40 -3.24 -8.68 5.75
N LEU A 41 -3.53 -7.69 6.58
CA LEU A 41 -3.69 -6.29 6.18
C LEU A 41 -2.41 -5.73 5.51
N LEU A 42 -1.24 -6.00 6.08
CA LEU A 42 0.04 -5.59 5.52
C LEU A 42 0.27 -6.19 4.13
N LEU A 43 0.07 -7.50 3.99
CA LEU A 43 0.20 -8.19 2.71
C LEU A 43 -0.82 -7.69 1.68
N PHE A 44 -2.05 -7.42 2.11
CA PHE A 44 -3.10 -6.88 1.25
C PHE A 44 -2.72 -5.49 0.71
N ILE A 45 -2.31 -4.56 1.57
CA ILE A 45 -1.91 -3.20 1.15
C ILE A 45 -0.66 -3.26 0.26
N ALA A 46 0.33 -4.10 0.60
CA ALA A 46 1.54 -4.28 -0.20
C ALA A 46 1.22 -4.83 -1.60
N GLY A 47 0.42 -5.90 -1.67
CA GLY A 47 0.00 -6.52 -2.92
C GLY A 47 -0.80 -5.56 -3.80
N LEU A 48 -1.75 -4.82 -3.19
CA LEU A 48 -2.51 -3.80 -3.90
C LEU A 48 -1.58 -2.71 -4.44
N THR A 49 -0.62 -2.22 -3.65
CA THR A 49 0.33 -1.20 -4.10
C THR A 49 1.19 -1.69 -5.27
N ILE A 50 1.65 -2.94 -5.24
CA ILE A 50 2.42 -3.52 -6.34
C ILE A 50 1.58 -3.63 -7.62
N ALA A 51 0.34 -4.13 -7.51
CA ALA A 51 -0.56 -4.29 -8.64
C ALA A 51 -0.87 -2.92 -9.30
N PHE A 52 -1.22 -1.93 -8.49
CA PHE A 52 -1.57 -0.59 -8.96
C PHE A 52 -0.40 0.12 -9.62
N HIS A 53 0.78 0.09 -9.00
CA HIS A 53 1.96 0.70 -9.59
C HIS A 53 2.41 0.01 -10.89
N THR A 54 2.30 -1.31 -10.97
CA THR A 54 2.58 -2.06 -12.21
C THR A 54 1.65 -1.63 -13.34
N PHE A 55 0.36 -1.47 -13.04
CA PHE A 55 -0.62 -0.99 -14.00
C PHE A 55 -0.31 0.45 -14.46
N LEU A 56 0.06 1.31 -13.52
CA LEU A 56 0.45 2.70 -13.78
C LEU A 56 1.67 2.82 -14.71
N ILE A 57 2.72 2.04 -14.45
CA ILE A 57 3.93 2.02 -15.29
C ILE A 57 3.58 1.59 -16.71
N ARG A 58 2.83 0.50 -16.88
CA ARG A 58 2.44 -0.01 -18.21
C ARG A 58 1.68 1.03 -19.04
N ILE A 59 0.85 1.84 -18.39
CA ILE A 59 0.11 2.92 -19.05
C ILE A 59 1.06 4.08 -19.39
N SER A 60 1.94 4.45 -18.47
CA SER A 60 2.92 5.53 -18.66
C SER A 60 3.92 5.25 -19.79
N GLU A 61 4.20 3.98 -20.08
CA GLU A 61 5.04 3.55 -21.22
C GLU A 61 4.36 3.86 -22.55
N LYS A 62 3.02 3.78 -22.62
CA LYS A 62 2.26 4.02 -23.85
C LYS A 62 2.04 5.51 -24.14
N GLU A 63 1.52 6.26 -23.17
CA GLU A 63 1.21 7.69 -23.36
C GLU A 63 1.38 8.48 -22.05
N LEU A 64 2.45 9.29 -21.98
CA LEU A 64 2.71 10.17 -20.83
C LEU A 64 1.63 11.24 -20.63
N SER A 65 1.01 11.72 -21.72
CA SER A 65 -0.03 12.76 -21.67
C SER A 65 -1.28 12.32 -20.91
N LYS A 66 -1.59 11.01 -20.91
CA LYS A 66 -2.73 10.43 -20.17
C LYS A 66 -2.37 9.96 -18.77
N PHE A 67 -1.12 10.13 -18.33
CA PHE A 67 -0.66 9.65 -17.03
C PHE A 67 -1.46 10.24 -15.86
N SER A 68 -1.68 11.56 -15.86
CA SER A 68 -2.36 12.25 -14.76
C SER A 68 -3.83 11.79 -14.61
N SER A 69 -4.57 11.72 -15.71
CA SER A 69 -5.96 11.24 -15.71
C SER A 69 -6.07 9.79 -15.25
N ASN A 70 -5.20 8.91 -15.77
CA ASN A 70 -5.18 7.51 -15.35
C ASN A 70 -4.74 7.35 -13.89
N PHE A 71 -3.79 8.16 -13.41
CA PHE A 71 -3.38 8.13 -12.02
C PHE A 71 -4.53 8.44 -11.07
N ILE A 72 -5.31 9.49 -11.35
CA ILE A 72 -6.49 9.83 -10.55
C ILE A 72 -7.52 8.70 -10.56
N LEU A 73 -7.83 8.15 -11.74
CA LEU A 73 -8.79 7.04 -11.89
C LEU A 73 -8.34 5.81 -11.08
N ILE A 74 -7.09 5.39 -11.27
CA ILE A 74 -6.51 4.21 -10.65
C ILE A 74 -6.44 4.41 -9.12
N SER A 75 -5.99 5.57 -8.63
CA SER A 75 -6.01 5.88 -7.20
C SER A 75 -7.43 5.87 -6.62
N GLY A 76 -8.44 6.35 -7.36
CA GLY A 76 -9.84 6.28 -6.96
C GLY A 76 -10.36 4.84 -6.81
N VAL A 77 -10.05 3.98 -7.78
CA VAL A 77 -10.38 2.54 -7.70
C VAL A 77 -9.68 1.88 -6.51
N LYS A 78 -8.41 2.23 -6.25
CA LYS A 78 -7.65 1.75 -5.09
C LYS A 78 -8.36 2.10 -3.78
N MET A 79 -8.83 3.34 -3.66
CA MET A 79 -9.61 3.78 -2.50
C MET A 79 -10.91 3.00 -2.34
N MET A 80 -11.65 2.73 -3.42
CA MET A 80 -12.87 1.93 -3.35
C MET A 80 -12.60 0.51 -2.85
N ILE A 81 -11.53 -0.13 -3.34
CA ILE A 81 -11.12 -1.46 -2.86
C ILE A 81 -10.78 -1.41 -1.36
N TYR A 82 -10.06 -0.39 -0.91
CA TYR A 82 -9.78 -0.21 0.51
C TYR A 82 -11.05 -0.02 1.34
N LEU A 83 -12.02 0.78 0.87
CA LEU A 83 -13.29 0.98 1.58
C LEU A 83 -14.04 -0.34 1.75
N VAL A 84 -14.21 -1.12 0.67
CA VAL A 84 -14.88 -2.42 0.73
C VAL A 84 -14.16 -3.35 1.70
N PHE A 85 -12.83 -3.37 1.66
CA PHE A 85 -12.00 -4.20 2.53
C PHE A 85 -12.15 -3.83 4.01
N ILE A 86 -12.03 -2.55 4.35
CA ILE A 86 -12.09 -2.12 5.76
C ILE A 86 -13.50 -2.28 6.34
N ILE A 87 -14.53 -2.00 5.54
CA ILE A 87 -15.92 -2.20 5.93
C ILE A 87 -16.15 -3.70 6.16
N GLY A 88 -15.82 -4.55 5.18
CA GLY A 88 -16.00 -6.00 5.28
C GLY A 88 -15.35 -6.60 6.53
N TYR A 89 -14.09 -6.24 6.80
CA TYR A 89 -13.41 -6.74 8.00
C TYR A 89 -14.03 -6.22 9.30
N SER A 90 -14.35 -4.92 9.36
CA SER A 90 -14.89 -4.27 10.57
C SER A 90 -16.27 -4.80 10.94
N PHE A 91 -17.11 -5.12 9.96
CA PHE A 91 -18.42 -5.74 10.19
C PHE A 91 -18.32 -7.17 10.71
N LEU A 92 -17.35 -7.95 10.23
CA LEU A 92 -17.13 -9.33 10.69
C LEU A 92 -16.46 -9.40 12.08
N ASN A 93 -15.64 -8.40 12.43
CA ASN A 93 -14.85 -8.36 13.67
C ASN A 93 -15.01 -7.04 14.43
N PRO A 94 -16.23 -6.67 14.89
CA PRO A 94 -16.49 -5.36 15.50
C PRO A 94 -15.67 -5.12 16.76
N LYS A 95 -15.35 -6.18 17.53
CA LYS A 95 -14.52 -6.09 18.75
C LYS A 95 -13.12 -5.56 18.50
N HIS A 96 -12.57 -5.77 17.30
CA HIS A 96 -11.22 -5.35 16.92
C HIS A 96 -11.22 -4.25 15.85
N ALA A 97 -12.39 -3.76 15.44
CA ALA A 97 -12.54 -2.84 14.33
C ALA A 97 -11.74 -1.55 14.52
N VAL A 98 -11.74 -0.97 15.73
CA VAL A 98 -10.99 0.27 16.01
C VAL A 98 -9.48 0.08 15.82
N ILE A 99 -8.92 -0.99 16.39
CA ILE A 99 -7.48 -1.31 16.28
C ILE A 99 -7.11 -1.61 14.82
N PHE A 100 -7.98 -2.33 14.11
CA PHE A 100 -7.80 -2.62 12.70
C PHE A 100 -7.83 -1.36 11.83
N LEU A 101 -8.77 -0.44 12.06
CA LEU A 101 -8.89 0.82 11.33
C LEU A 101 -7.67 1.72 11.54
N ILE A 102 -7.18 1.82 12.78
CA ILE A 102 -5.96 2.59 13.09
C ILE A 102 -4.76 1.96 12.38
N SER A 103 -4.62 0.64 12.45
CA SER A 103 -3.55 -0.09 11.75
C SER A 103 -3.62 0.11 10.24
N PHE A 104 -4.82 0.05 9.67
CA PHE A 104 -5.06 0.32 8.25
C PHE A 104 -4.65 1.75 7.90
N LEU A 105 -5.05 2.74 8.70
CA LEU A 105 -4.76 4.14 8.42
C LEU A 105 -3.24 4.41 8.41
N VAL A 106 -2.52 3.88 9.40
CA VAL A 106 -1.06 4.01 9.48
C VAL A 106 -0.38 3.37 8.27
N LEU A 107 -0.75 2.13 7.94
CA LEU A 107 -0.20 1.43 6.78
C LEU A 107 -0.56 2.13 5.47
N TYR A 108 -1.81 2.60 5.33
CA TYR A 108 -2.28 3.32 4.15
C TYR A 108 -1.43 4.56 3.89
N VAL A 109 -1.18 5.38 4.92
CA VAL A 109 -0.35 6.58 4.79
C VAL A 109 1.09 6.22 4.40
N LEU A 110 1.69 5.25 5.09
CA LEU A 110 3.05 4.77 4.81
C LEU A 110 3.21 4.32 3.34
N TYR A 111 2.31 3.45 2.88
CA TYR A 111 2.36 2.94 1.50
C TYR A 111 2.02 4.00 0.46
N THR A 112 1.11 4.94 0.76
CA THR A 112 0.76 6.04 -0.15
C THR A 112 1.93 7.00 -0.33
N VAL A 113 2.59 7.40 0.75
CA VAL A 113 3.80 8.25 0.69
C VAL A 113 4.89 7.55 -0.11
N PHE A 114 5.14 6.26 0.16
CA PHE A 114 6.10 5.46 -0.58
C PHE A 114 5.78 5.39 -2.08
N GLU A 115 4.53 5.11 -2.44
CA GLU A 115 4.07 5.02 -3.83
C GLU A 115 4.24 6.35 -4.57
N VAL A 116 3.84 7.47 -3.95
CA VAL A 116 3.97 8.82 -4.54
C VAL A 116 5.43 9.19 -4.76
N ILE A 117 6.33 8.94 -3.78
CA ILE A 117 7.77 9.20 -3.93
C ILE A 117 8.34 8.43 -5.13
N LEU A 118 7.97 7.15 -5.29
CA LEU A 118 8.46 6.33 -6.39
C LEU A 118 7.90 6.75 -7.74
N ILE A 119 6.64 7.16 -7.80
CA ILE A 119 6.03 7.70 -9.02
C ILE A 119 6.73 8.99 -9.45
N ILE A 120 6.95 9.92 -8.52
CA ILE A 120 7.64 11.18 -8.81
C ILE A 120 9.07 10.92 -9.30
N ALA A 121 9.79 10.01 -8.63
CA ALA A 121 11.14 9.61 -9.04
C ALA A 121 11.16 8.96 -10.43
N PHE A 122 10.14 8.18 -10.77
CA PHE A 122 9.99 7.58 -12.10
C PHE A 122 9.71 8.66 -13.18
N LEU A 123 8.79 9.59 -12.94
CA LEU A 123 8.46 10.67 -13.88
C LEU A 123 9.67 11.58 -14.15
N LYS A 124 10.41 11.95 -13.09
CA LYS A 124 11.63 12.78 -13.22
C LYS A 124 12.74 12.12 -14.03
N ARG A 125 12.76 10.80 -14.14
CA ARG A 125 13.76 10.07 -14.93
C ARG A 125 13.39 9.95 -16.41
N LYS A 126 12.13 10.19 -16.77
CA LYS A 126 11.60 10.07 -18.13
C LYS A 126 11.49 11.42 -18.87
N ASN A 127 11.34 12.52 -18.13
CA ASN A 127 11.59 13.88 -18.63
C ASN A 127 13.08 14.20 -18.62
#